data_AF-A0AAD7JW35-F1
#
_entry.id   AF-A0AAD7JW35-F1
#
_cell.length_a   1.000
_cell.length_b   1.000
_cell.length_c   1.000
_cell.angle_alpha   90.00
_cell.angle_beta   90.00
_cell.angle_gamma   90.00
#
_symmetry.space_group_name_H-M   'P 1'
#
loop_
_entity.id
_entity.type
_entity.pdbx_description
1 polymer ?
#
loop_
_entity_poly.entity_id
_entity_poly.type
_entity_poly.pdbx_seq_one_letter_code
_entity_poly.pdbx_strand_id
1 'polypeptide(L)'
;WSLQDIIVCSSLSSVILNIIRYYKSVVWNPDIFFKPWFNVDPKFFRSTLDVCGAVVAGSQINQLLDRTRYDNSDMDIFLRIGGIQRMGGWLETQGYRLVSSSSTYGPFHQTVARLSTRLAIATASDNTVKGVFNYERYVASTQVVYHQRIQLVVVDMNPIHHVLFDFHSTAVMNYMVSDAVVSVFPTSTFLLSKSYVSKSTPETAERSEQWKSKYRERGFRIVRRRSKGVHRDIRLGRRSTGDSRTWVIKLKGEFVVSLAIVLLINLTEPPFEACSIYGRMDMDVGFEVLSWRSGVACHDSALRI
;
A
#
# COMPACT_ATOMS: atom_id res chain seq x y z
N TRP A 1 -14.58 -17.55 14.88
CA TRP A 1 -14.57 -16.51 15.93
C TRP A 1 -14.35 -15.18 15.26
N SER A 2 -15.07 -14.14 15.65
CA SER A 2 -14.80 -12.79 15.15
C SER A 2 -13.48 -12.26 15.74
N LEU A 3 -12.86 -11.26 15.11
CA LEU A 3 -11.65 -10.62 15.67
C LEU A 3 -11.93 -9.99 17.05
N GLN A 4 -13.17 -9.57 17.31
CA GLN A 4 -13.61 -9.05 18.60
C GLN A 4 -13.59 -10.13 19.70
N ASP A 5 -14.07 -11.34 19.40
CA ASP A 5 -14.04 -12.46 20.37
C ASP A 5 -12.60 -12.80 20.75
N ILE A 6 -11.71 -12.77 19.76
CA ILE A 6 -10.27 -12.98 19.97
C ILE A 6 -9.69 -11.89 20.88
N ILE A 7 -10.00 -10.61 20.64
CA ILE A 7 -9.49 -9.51 21.46
C ILE A 7 -9.98 -9.61 22.92
N VAL A 8 -11.26 -9.90 23.15
CA VAL A 8 -11.83 -10.05 24.50
C VAL A 8 -11.23 -11.26 25.22
N CYS A 9 -11.12 -12.40 24.55
CA CYS A 9 -10.49 -13.58 25.16
C CYS A 9 -9.01 -13.33 25.51
N SER A 10 -8.32 -12.46 24.76
CA SER A 10 -6.91 -12.13 25.02
C SER A 10 -6.67 -11.32 26.30
N SER A 11 -7.66 -10.58 26.80
CA SER A 11 -7.50 -9.79 28.04
C SER A 11 -7.75 -10.59 29.31
N LEU A 12 -8.31 -11.81 29.19
CA LEU A 12 -8.70 -12.66 30.32
C LEU A 12 -7.63 -13.67 30.74
N SER A 13 -6.63 -13.94 29.90
CA SER A 13 -5.58 -14.92 30.19
C SER A 13 -4.29 -14.62 29.43
N SER A 14 -3.14 -14.70 30.12
CA SER A 14 -1.81 -14.57 29.50
C SER A 14 -1.50 -15.70 28.52
N VAL A 15 -2.03 -16.91 28.78
CA VAL A 15 -1.91 -18.06 27.88
C VAL A 15 -2.69 -17.81 26.59
N ILE A 16 -3.95 -17.38 26.71
CA ILE A 16 -4.79 -17.05 25.55
C ILE A 16 -4.20 -15.86 24.78
N LEU A 17 -3.70 -14.84 25.48
CA LEU A 17 -2.99 -13.72 24.87
C LEU A 17 -1.78 -14.19 24.04
N ASN A 18 -0.98 -15.13 24.55
CA ASN A 18 0.17 -15.66 23.83
C ASN A 18 -0.23 -16.53 22.64
N ILE A 19 -1.28 -17.36 22.77
CA ILE A 19 -1.85 -18.12 21.65
C ILE A 19 -2.33 -17.17 20.55
N ILE A 20 -3.00 -16.08 20.93
CA ILE A 20 -3.50 -15.08 19.98
C ILE A 20 -2.37 -14.31 19.32
N ARG A 21 -1.33 -13.94 20.07
CA ARG A 21 -0.13 -13.32 19.51
C ARG A 21 0.56 -14.25 18.52
N TYR A 22 0.68 -15.53 18.84
CA TYR A 22 1.21 -16.55 17.95
C TYR A 22 0.36 -16.68 16.68
N TYR A 23 -0.95 -16.89 16.83
CA TYR A 23 -1.90 -16.96 15.72
C TYR A 23 -1.78 -15.72 14.82
N LYS A 24 -1.75 -14.52 15.41
CA LYS A 24 -1.58 -13.26 14.67
C LYS A 24 -0.29 -13.25 13.86
N SER A 25 0.82 -13.68 14.46
CA SER A 25 2.15 -13.70 13.84
C SER A 25 2.30 -14.72 12.71
N VAL A 26 1.43 -15.74 12.68
CA VAL A 26 1.39 -16.74 11.60
C VAL A 26 0.45 -16.28 10.49
N VAL A 27 -0.72 -15.77 10.87
CA VAL A 27 -1.83 -15.53 9.94
C VAL A 27 -1.69 -14.20 9.19
N TRP A 28 -1.23 -13.14 9.87
CA TRP A 28 -0.93 -11.85 9.22
C TRP A 28 0.57 -11.69 9.03
N ASN A 29 1.21 -12.75 8.54
CA ASN A 29 2.64 -12.74 8.25
C ASN A 29 2.88 -12.31 6.79
N PRO A 30 3.39 -11.10 6.54
CA PRO A 30 3.67 -10.63 5.19
C PRO A 30 4.79 -11.44 4.53
N ASP A 31 5.72 -12.00 5.31
CA ASP A 31 6.80 -12.81 4.74
C ASP A 31 6.27 -14.11 4.14
N ILE A 32 5.17 -14.65 4.68
CA ILE A 32 4.47 -15.80 4.08
C ILE A 32 3.62 -15.34 2.90
N PHE A 33 2.86 -14.26 3.08
CA PHE A 33 1.93 -13.74 2.07
C PHE A 33 2.62 -13.31 0.77
N PHE A 34 3.77 -12.64 0.87
CA PHE A 34 4.53 -12.18 -0.28
C PHE A 34 5.52 -13.20 -0.84
N LYS A 35 5.70 -14.36 -0.19
CA LYS A 35 6.59 -15.42 -0.67
C LYS A 35 6.34 -15.80 -2.14
N PRO A 36 5.09 -15.93 -2.64
CA PRO A 36 4.85 -16.27 -4.04
C PRO A 36 5.29 -15.18 -5.02
N TRP A 37 5.44 -13.94 -4.56
CA TRP A 37 5.75 -12.78 -5.41
C TRP A 37 7.23 -12.62 -5.73
N PHE A 38 8.13 -13.26 -4.97
CA PHE A 38 9.57 -13.02 -5.06
C PHE A 38 10.34 -14.33 -5.05
N ASN A 39 11.53 -14.33 -5.67
CA ASN A 39 12.39 -15.52 -5.73
C ASN A 39 13.30 -15.62 -4.50
N VAL A 40 13.53 -14.49 -3.82
CA VAL A 40 14.31 -14.41 -2.58
C VAL A 40 13.38 -14.28 -1.36
N ASP A 41 13.97 -14.36 -0.16
CA ASP A 41 13.25 -14.15 1.09
C ASP A 41 12.50 -12.79 1.09
N PRO A 42 11.17 -12.77 1.32
CA PRO A 42 10.39 -11.54 1.42
C PRO A 42 10.85 -10.54 2.49
N LYS A 43 11.71 -10.91 3.43
CA LYS A 43 12.39 -9.94 4.29
C LYS A 43 13.19 -8.91 3.48
N PHE A 44 13.79 -9.31 2.36
CA PHE A 44 14.47 -8.38 1.46
C PHE A 44 13.50 -7.40 0.82
N PHE A 45 12.26 -7.83 0.52
CA PHE A 45 11.23 -6.92 0.04
C PHE A 45 10.94 -5.83 1.09
N ARG A 46 10.77 -6.22 2.36
CA ARG A 46 10.54 -5.25 3.45
C ARG A 46 11.70 -4.30 3.66
N SER A 47 12.95 -4.78 3.58
CA SER A 47 14.12 -3.92 3.60
C SER A 47 14.15 -2.95 2.41
N THR A 48 13.79 -3.41 1.21
CA THR A 48 13.69 -2.54 0.02
C THR A 48 12.58 -1.49 0.18
N LEU A 49 11.44 -1.84 0.79
CA LEU A 49 10.39 -0.87 1.12
C LEU A 49 10.92 0.22 2.07
N ASP A 50 11.65 -0.16 3.11
CA ASP A 50 12.21 0.76 4.10
C ASP A 50 13.17 1.75 3.43
N VAL A 51 14.13 1.20 2.72
CA VAL A 51 15.21 1.94 2.08
C VAL A 51 14.67 2.92 1.04
N CYS A 52 13.66 2.51 0.28
CA CYS A 52 13.04 3.35 -0.74
C CYS A 52 12.01 4.35 -0.18
N GLY A 53 11.64 4.24 1.10
CA GLY A 53 10.48 4.95 1.65
C GLY A 53 9.24 4.65 0.81
N ALA A 54 8.96 3.36 0.60
CA ALA A 54 7.88 2.88 -0.24
C ALA A 54 6.79 2.19 0.61
N VAL A 55 5.56 2.22 0.11
CA VAL A 55 4.41 1.54 0.74
C VAL A 55 3.72 0.63 -0.27
N VAL A 56 3.25 -0.52 0.19
CA VAL A 56 2.33 -1.37 -0.57
C VAL A 56 0.92 -0.99 -0.14
N ALA A 57 0.00 -0.79 -1.08
CA ALA A 57 -1.38 -0.41 -0.74
C ALA A 57 -2.41 -1.13 -1.60
N GLY A 58 -3.69 -0.87 -1.30
CA GLY A 58 -4.80 -1.36 -2.09
C GLY A 58 -5.04 -2.86 -1.91
N SER A 59 -5.28 -3.54 -3.02
CA SER A 59 -5.95 -4.85 -3.01
C SER A 59 -5.16 -5.98 -2.37
N GLN A 60 -3.83 -5.96 -2.42
CA GLN A 60 -3.00 -6.97 -1.76
C GLN A 60 -3.07 -6.84 -0.24
N ILE A 61 -3.14 -5.62 0.27
CA ILE A 61 -3.23 -5.40 1.71
C ILE A 61 -4.61 -5.81 2.23
N ASN A 62 -5.66 -5.64 1.44
CA ASN A 62 -6.97 -6.20 1.76
C ASN A 62 -6.92 -7.72 1.84
N GLN A 63 -6.31 -8.39 0.86
CA GLN A 63 -6.16 -9.85 0.88
C GLN A 63 -5.34 -10.34 2.06
N LEU A 64 -4.26 -9.64 2.43
CA LEU A 64 -3.48 -9.96 3.63
C LEU A 64 -4.32 -9.84 4.91
N LEU A 65 -5.07 -8.74 5.08
CA LEU A 65 -5.82 -8.46 6.30
C LEU A 65 -7.11 -9.28 6.42
N ASP A 66 -7.84 -9.43 5.33
CA ASP A 66 -9.12 -10.17 5.26
C ASP A 66 -8.91 -11.68 5.06
N ARG A 67 -7.71 -12.07 4.61
CA ARG A 67 -7.33 -13.45 4.28
C ARG A 67 -8.18 -14.04 3.16
N THR A 68 -8.65 -13.16 2.28
CA THR A 68 -9.35 -13.51 1.06
C THR A 68 -8.37 -13.55 -0.11
N ARG A 69 -8.70 -14.30 -1.16
CA ARG A 69 -7.97 -14.26 -2.42
C ARG A 69 -8.81 -13.56 -3.47
N TYR A 70 -8.21 -12.61 -4.16
CA TYR A 70 -8.79 -11.99 -5.35
C TYR A 70 -7.98 -12.46 -6.54
N ASP A 71 -8.62 -13.10 -7.51
CA ASP A 71 -7.96 -13.49 -8.73
C ASP A 71 -7.54 -12.25 -9.53
N ASN A 72 -6.43 -12.39 -10.27
CA ASN A 72 -5.87 -11.34 -11.14
C ASN A 72 -5.70 -9.99 -10.44
N SER A 73 -5.28 -10.01 -9.18
CA SER A 73 -5.08 -8.80 -8.40
C SER A 73 -3.62 -8.35 -8.48
N ASP A 74 -3.40 -7.15 -9.00
CA ASP A 74 -2.09 -6.50 -9.05
C ASP A 74 -1.58 -6.13 -7.64
N MET A 75 -0.26 -5.98 -7.49
CA MET A 75 0.36 -5.34 -6.32
C MET A 75 0.70 -3.89 -6.63
N ASP A 76 0.17 -2.97 -5.86
CA ASP A 76 0.42 -1.54 -6.01
C ASP A 76 1.47 -1.08 -4.98
N ILE A 77 2.62 -0.60 -5.46
CA ILE A 77 3.73 -0.08 -4.65
C ILE A 77 3.87 1.41 -4.94
N PHE A 78 3.78 2.25 -3.91
CA PHE A 78 3.88 3.70 -4.02
C PHE A 78 5.19 4.19 -3.39
N LEU A 79 5.91 5.04 -4.10
CA LEU A 79 7.15 5.63 -3.63
C LEU A 79 7.40 7.00 -4.24
N ARG A 80 8.32 7.76 -3.65
CA ARG A 80 8.84 8.99 -4.26
C ARG A 80 9.96 8.71 -5.23
N ILE A 81 10.22 9.66 -6.13
CA ILE A 81 11.18 9.51 -7.25
C ILE A 81 12.55 8.94 -6.84
N GLY A 82 13.08 9.25 -5.66
CA GLY A 82 14.39 8.76 -5.21
C GLY A 82 14.44 7.26 -4.94
N GLY A 83 13.30 6.62 -4.64
CA GLY A 83 13.22 5.17 -4.41
C GLY A 83 13.08 4.34 -5.69
N ILE A 84 12.80 4.97 -6.85
CA ILE A 84 12.41 4.25 -8.05
C ILE A 84 13.52 3.34 -8.55
N GLN A 85 14.74 3.84 -8.69
CA GLN A 85 15.85 3.10 -9.30
C GLN A 85 16.16 1.84 -8.50
N ARG A 86 16.16 1.96 -7.17
CA ARG A 86 16.45 0.86 -6.25
C ARG A 86 15.31 -0.17 -6.24
N MET A 87 14.06 0.26 -6.12
CA MET A 87 12.91 -0.66 -6.14
C MET A 87 12.77 -1.36 -7.50
N GLY A 88 12.83 -0.61 -8.60
CA GLY A 88 12.73 -1.17 -9.95
C GLY A 88 13.87 -2.13 -10.27
N GLY A 89 15.12 -1.77 -9.95
CA GLY A 89 16.26 -2.67 -10.09
C GLY A 89 16.11 -3.94 -9.24
N TRP A 90 15.63 -3.82 -8.00
CA TRP A 90 15.34 -4.98 -7.16
C TRP A 90 14.25 -5.88 -7.78
N LEU A 91 13.16 -5.31 -8.31
CA LEU A 91 12.12 -6.08 -9.00
C LEU A 91 12.66 -6.87 -10.21
N GLU A 92 13.58 -6.27 -10.98
CA GLU A 92 14.26 -6.95 -12.09
C GLU A 92 15.07 -8.16 -11.59
N THR A 93 15.77 -8.04 -10.45
CA THR A 93 16.47 -9.20 -9.83
C THR A 93 15.51 -10.32 -9.41
N GLN A 94 14.24 -10.00 -9.15
CA GLN A 94 13.20 -10.97 -8.82
C GLN A 94 12.54 -11.60 -10.05
N GLY A 95 13.04 -11.30 -11.25
CA GLY A 95 12.57 -11.83 -12.52
C GLY A 95 11.38 -11.09 -13.11
N TYR A 96 11.01 -9.92 -12.57
CA TYR A 96 10.02 -9.06 -13.19
C TYR A 96 10.64 -8.29 -14.36
N ARG A 97 9.82 -8.04 -15.39
CA ARG A 97 10.20 -7.22 -16.53
C ARG A 97 9.30 -6.00 -16.60
N LEU A 98 9.89 -4.84 -16.86
CA LEU A 98 9.13 -3.64 -17.12
C LEU A 98 8.40 -3.78 -18.46
N VAL A 99 7.07 -3.68 -18.43
CA VAL A 99 6.21 -3.66 -19.61
C VAL A 99 5.93 -2.20 -19.96
N SER A 100 6.48 -1.73 -21.09
CA SER A 100 6.18 -0.38 -21.55
C SER A 100 4.76 -0.35 -22.12
N SER A 101 3.87 0.37 -21.42
CA SER A 101 2.48 0.57 -21.90
C SER A 101 2.41 1.47 -23.13
N SER A 102 3.51 2.11 -23.52
CA SER A 102 3.64 2.90 -24.73
C SER A 102 5.11 2.88 -25.17
N SER A 103 5.34 2.93 -26.48
CA SER A 103 6.64 3.04 -27.17
C SER A 103 7.52 4.24 -26.75
N THR A 104 7.14 4.98 -25.71
CA THR A 104 7.76 6.21 -25.22
C THR A 104 8.89 5.97 -24.22
N TYR A 105 8.88 4.81 -23.56
CA TYR A 105 9.80 4.48 -22.47
C TYR A 105 10.94 3.59 -22.99
N GLY A 106 12.16 4.14 -23.00
CA GLY A 106 13.38 3.37 -23.27
C GLY A 106 13.76 2.49 -22.07
N PRO A 107 14.98 1.93 -22.03
CA PRO A 107 15.50 1.18 -20.88
C PRO A 107 15.19 1.87 -19.55
N PHE A 108 14.89 1.09 -18.50
CA PHE A 108 14.40 1.60 -17.21
C PHE A 108 15.17 2.83 -16.70
N HIS A 109 16.51 2.77 -16.73
CA HIS A 109 17.39 3.88 -16.35
C HIS A 109 17.15 5.19 -17.12
N GLN A 110 16.94 5.10 -18.44
CA GLN A 110 16.63 6.28 -19.27
C GLN A 110 15.25 6.85 -18.92
N THR A 111 14.30 5.98 -18.60
CA THR A 111 12.97 6.42 -18.17
C THR A 111 13.02 7.12 -16.81
N VAL A 112 13.77 6.58 -15.86
CA VAL A 112 14.00 7.22 -14.55
C VAL A 112 14.66 8.58 -14.74
N ALA A 113 15.71 8.67 -15.55
CA ALA A 113 16.38 9.95 -15.83
C ALA A 113 15.43 10.99 -16.43
N ARG A 114 14.62 10.60 -17.43
CA ARG A 114 13.60 11.46 -18.03
C ARG A 114 12.54 11.92 -17.03
N LEU A 115 12.11 11.03 -16.14
CA LEU A 115 11.14 11.35 -15.09
C LEU A 115 11.73 12.34 -14.08
N SER A 116 12.97 12.12 -13.63
CA SER A 116 13.69 13.04 -12.74
C SER A 116 13.86 14.43 -13.37
N THR A 117 14.28 14.50 -14.64
CA THR A 117 14.38 15.77 -15.36
C THR A 117 13.02 16.47 -15.46
N ARG A 118 11.95 15.73 -15.79
CA ARG A 118 10.59 16.29 -15.84
C ARG A 118 10.15 16.83 -14.49
N LEU A 119 10.41 16.13 -13.40
CA LEU A 119 10.04 16.56 -12.06
C LEU A 119 10.84 17.77 -11.57
N ALA A 120 12.10 17.89 -11.98
CA ALA A 120 12.91 19.08 -11.68
C ALA A 120 12.42 20.33 -12.41
N ILE A 121 11.82 20.17 -13.60
CA ILE A 121 11.35 21.28 -14.45
C ILE A 121 9.87 21.60 -14.23
N ALA A 122 9.07 20.62 -13.80
CA ALA A 122 7.64 20.79 -13.62
C ALA A 122 7.33 21.80 -12.52
N THR A 123 6.54 22.81 -12.88
CA THR A 123 5.81 23.62 -11.90
C THR A 123 4.79 22.73 -11.17
N ALA A 124 4.44 23.08 -9.93
CA ALA A 124 3.51 22.30 -9.10
C ALA A 124 2.24 21.96 -9.90
N SER A 125 2.09 20.69 -10.27
CA SER A 125 0.93 20.17 -10.99
C SER A 125 -0.02 19.50 -10.01
N ASP A 126 -1.33 19.70 -10.16
CA ASP A 126 -2.37 19.12 -9.28
C ASP A 126 -2.41 17.57 -9.26
N ASN A 127 -1.71 16.87 -10.17
CA ASN A 127 -1.66 15.42 -10.15
C ASN A 127 -0.48 14.91 -9.31
N THR A 128 -0.78 14.24 -8.20
CA THR A 128 0.23 13.68 -7.28
C THR A 128 0.96 12.48 -7.87
N VAL A 129 0.34 11.74 -8.79
CA VAL A 129 0.97 10.61 -9.50
C VAL A 129 1.82 11.11 -10.67
N LYS A 130 3.12 10.86 -10.60
CA LYS A 130 4.11 11.31 -11.59
C LYS A 130 4.50 10.26 -12.61
N GLY A 131 4.34 8.98 -12.28
CA GLY A 131 4.63 7.88 -13.18
C GLY A 131 4.07 6.56 -12.67
N VAL A 132 3.73 5.66 -13.58
CA VAL A 132 3.30 4.29 -13.26
C VAL A 132 4.10 3.34 -14.13
N PHE A 133 4.81 2.42 -13.49
CA PHE A 133 5.68 1.44 -14.12
C PHE A 133 5.10 0.06 -13.88
N ASN A 134 4.71 -0.63 -14.96
CA ASN A 134 4.11 -1.96 -14.88
C ASN A 134 5.20 -3.01 -14.98
N TYR A 135 5.34 -3.82 -13.95
CA TYR A 135 6.26 -4.95 -13.89
C TYR A 135 5.48 -6.24 -13.97
N GLU A 136 5.88 -7.14 -14.85
CA GLU A 136 5.22 -8.42 -15.04
C GLU A 136 6.19 -9.58 -14.93
N ARG A 137 5.68 -10.69 -14.38
CA ARG A 137 6.41 -11.95 -14.23
C ARG A 137 5.45 -13.11 -14.48
N TYR A 138 5.95 -14.13 -15.16
CA TYR A 138 5.24 -15.39 -15.37
C TYR A 138 5.93 -16.47 -14.55
N VAL A 139 5.18 -17.13 -13.68
CA VAL A 139 5.67 -18.20 -12.80
C VAL A 139 5.02 -19.51 -13.24
N ALA A 140 5.83 -20.41 -13.80
CA ALA A 140 5.36 -21.74 -14.15
C ALA A 140 5.27 -22.63 -12.90
N SER A 141 4.08 -23.15 -12.64
CA SER A 141 3.85 -24.31 -11.77
C SER A 141 3.55 -25.52 -12.64
N THR A 142 3.71 -26.72 -12.11
CA THR A 142 3.56 -28.03 -12.80
C THR A 142 2.33 -28.19 -13.69
N GLN A 143 1.28 -27.40 -13.50
CA GLN A 143 0.04 -27.44 -14.29
C GLN A 143 -0.49 -26.06 -14.73
N VAL A 144 0.05 -24.94 -14.20
CA VAL A 144 -0.52 -23.60 -14.39
C VAL A 144 0.59 -22.56 -14.44
N VAL A 145 0.52 -21.65 -15.41
CA VAL A 145 1.35 -20.44 -15.44
C VAL A 145 0.61 -19.32 -14.72
N TYR A 146 1.18 -18.82 -13.63
CA TYR A 146 0.67 -17.67 -12.91
C TYR A 146 1.25 -16.39 -13.49
N HIS A 147 0.39 -15.44 -13.84
CA HIS A 147 0.77 -14.09 -14.21
C HIS A 147 0.73 -13.19 -12.97
N GLN A 148 1.84 -12.56 -12.66
CA GLN A 148 1.98 -11.62 -11.54
C GLN A 148 2.32 -10.25 -12.07
N ARG A 149 1.57 -9.24 -11.62
CA ARG A 149 1.74 -7.85 -12.01
C ARG A 149 1.94 -6.96 -10.81
N ILE A 150 2.99 -6.14 -10.87
CA ILE A 150 3.33 -5.13 -9.88
C ILE A 150 3.26 -3.75 -10.56
N GLN A 151 2.49 -2.83 -9.99
CA GLN A 151 2.46 -1.44 -10.41
C GLN A 151 3.33 -0.63 -9.45
N LEU A 152 4.44 -0.10 -9.97
CA LEU A 152 5.31 0.80 -9.24
C LEU A 152 4.90 2.25 -9.56
N VAL A 153 4.25 2.90 -8.61
CA VAL A 153 3.64 4.22 -8.73
C VAL A 153 4.54 5.26 -8.08
N VAL A 154 5.01 6.22 -8.87
CA VAL A 154 5.81 7.35 -8.39
C VAL A 154 4.89 8.50 -8.03
N VAL A 155 5.02 8.98 -6.80
CA VAL A 155 4.28 10.13 -6.26
C VAL A 155 5.24 11.26 -5.88
N ASP A 156 4.76 12.51 -5.88
CA ASP A 156 5.53 13.68 -5.44
C ASP A 156 5.47 13.96 -3.94
N MET A 157 4.52 13.35 -3.23
CA MET A 157 4.31 13.52 -1.79
C MET A 157 4.70 12.28 -0.98
N ASN A 158 4.51 12.32 0.35
CA ASN A 158 4.64 11.13 1.18
C ASN A 158 3.66 10.04 0.69
N PRO A 159 4.12 8.82 0.35
CA PRO A 159 3.23 7.77 -0.14
C PRO A 159 2.07 7.41 0.79
N ILE A 160 2.21 7.56 2.11
CA ILE A 160 1.12 7.39 3.07
C ILE A 160 0.05 8.47 2.87
N HIS A 161 0.46 9.73 2.67
CA HIS A 161 -0.50 10.81 2.37
C HIS A 161 -1.23 10.54 1.06
N HIS A 162 -0.52 10.08 0.02
CA HIS A 162 -1.15 9.71 -1.25
C HIS A 162 -2.22 8.62 -1.06
N VAL A 163 -1.91 7.58 -0.27
CA VAL A 163 -2.89 6.52 0.07
C VAL A 163 -4.11 7.08 0.78
N LEU A 164 -3.94 8.05 1.68
CA LEU A 164 -5.06 8.64 2.41
C LEU A 164 -5.88 9.55 1.50
N PHE A 165 -5.27 10.49 0.80
CA PHE A 165 -5.98 11.64 0.22
C PHE A 165 -6.32 11.51 -1.26
N ASP A 166 -5.60 10.66 -2.02
CA ASP A 166 -5.82 10.50 -3.46
C ASP A 166 -6.55 9.22 -3.85
N PHE A 167 -6.71 8.30 -2.90
CA PHE A 167 -7.40 7.05 -3.16
C PHE A 167 -8.90 7.26 -3.31
N HIS A 168 -9.51 6.43 -4.15
CA HIS A 168 -10.90 6.59 -4.55
C HIS A 168 -11.89 6.16 -3.46
N SER A 169 -11.48 5.28 -2.54
CA SER A 169 -12.36 4.80 -1.48
C SER A 169 -11.62 4.27 -0.25
N THR A 170 -12.31 4.23 0.90
CA THR A 170 -11.73 3.76 2.17
C THR A 170 -11.28 2.29 2.17
N ALA A 171 -11.90 1.44 1.33
CA ALA A 171 -11.51 0.04 1.26
C ALA A 171 -10.10 -0.17 0.68
N VAL A 172 -9.52 0.80 -0.01
CA VAL A 172 -8.16 0.69 -0.56
C VAL A 172 -7.13 1.46 0.26
N MET A 173 -7.53 2.17 1.31
CA MET A 173 -6.62 2.97 2.15
C MET A 173 -5.81 2.15 3.16
N ASN A 174 -5.83 0.82 3.02
CA ASN A 174 -4.98 -0.05 3.82
C ASN A 174 -3.61 -0.12 3.14
N TYR A 175 -2.56 0.00 3.94
CA TYR A 175 -1.19 -0.01 3.44
C TYR A 175 -0.25 -0.79 4.34
N MET A 176 0.89 -1.15 3.79
CA MET A 176 1.99 -1.78 4.49
C MET A 176 3.27 -0.99 4.22
N VAL A 177 4.02 -0.76 5.30
CA VAL A 177 5.41 -0.30 5.28
C VAL A 177 6.33 -1.46 5.68
N SER A 178 7.63 -1.19 5.80
CA SER A 178 8.65 -2.19 6.13
C SER A 178 8.40 -2.95 7.45
N ASP A 179 7.88 -2.27 8.48
CA ASP A 179 7.73 -2.78 9.84
C ASP A 179 6.28 -2.83 10.35
N ALA A 180 5.28 -2.46 9.52
CA ALA A 180 3.89 -2.44 9.94
C ALA A 180 2.89 -2.58 8.78
N VAL A 181 1.72 -3.14 9.10
CA VAL A 181 0.54 -3.12 8.24
C VAL A 181 -0.54 -2.31 8.93
N VAL A 182 -1.18 -1.41 8.19
CA VAL A 182 -2.15 -0.43 8.69
C VAL A 182 -3.47 -0.56 7.95
N SER A 183 -4.57 -0.63 8.70
CA SER A 183 -5.92 -0.40 8.18
C SER A 183 -6.56 0.80 8.87
N VAL A 184 -6.82 1.84 8.08
CA VAL A 184 -7.32 3.13 8.57
C VAL A 184 -8.78 3.05 9.01
N PHE A 185 -9.58 2.23 8.31
CA PHE A 185 -11.01 2.06 8.53
C PHE A 185 -11.41 0.58 8.67
N PRO A 186 -10.84 -0.14 9.65
CA PRO A 186 -10.96 -1.59 9.70
C PRO A 186 -12.38 -2.06 9.98
N THR A 187 -13.13 -1.36 10.84
CA THR A 187 -14.52 -1.69 11.15
C THR A 187 -15.40 -1.61 9.91
N SER A 188 -15.35 -0.51 9.15
CA SER A 188 -16.16 -0.40 7.94
C SER A 188 -15.68 -1.38 6.86
N THR A 189 -14.36 -1.50 6.67
CA THR A 189 -13.79 -2.30 5.57
C THR A 189 -13.95 -3.80 5.79
N PHE A 190 -13.55 -4.33 6.96
CA PHE A 190 -13.48 -5.78 7.19
C PHE A 190 -14.65 -6.34 8.00
N LEU A 191 -15.25 -5.55 8.91
CA LEU A 191 -16.38 -6.05 9.72
C LEU A 191 -17.73 -5.83 9.04
N LEU A 192 -17.84 -4.80 8.21
CA LEU A 192 -19.10 -4.42 7.56
C LEU A 192 -19.06 -4.48 6.03
N SER A 193 -17.90 -4.81 5.45
CA SER A 193 -17.67 -4.83 4.00
C SER A 193 -18.20 -3.56 3.31
N LYS A 194 -17.96 -2.38 3.90
CA LYS A 194 -18.35 -1.08 3.35
C LYS A 194 -17.14 -0.28 2.90
N SER A 195 -17.26 0.34 1.74
CA SER A 195 -16.28 1.29 1.24
C SER A 195 -16.93 2.64 0.99
N TYR A 196 -16.36 3.70 1.53
CA TYR A 196 -16.84 5.06 1.35
C TYR A 196 -16.06 5.74 0.23
N VAL A 197 -16.77 6.40 -0.69
CA VAL A 197 -16.14 7.19 -1.76
C VAL A 197 -15.46 8.41 -1.16
N SER A 198 -14.14 8.51 -1.26
CA SER A 198 -13.31 9.54 -0.62
C SER A 198 -12.73 10.57 -1.59
N LYS A 199 -12.63 10.22 -2.89
CA LYS A 199 -11.91 11.04 -3.88
C LYS A 199 -12.50 12.45 -3.98
N SER A 200 -11.66 13.46 -3.77
CA SER A 200 -12.04 14.86 -3.94
C SER A 200 -11.89 15.34 -5.38
N THR A 201 -10.98 14.75 -6.15
CA THR A 201 -10.75 15.10 -7.55
C THR A 201 -11.82 14.50 -8.48
N PRO A 202 -12.29 15.25 -9.50
CA PRO A 202 -13.21 14.73 -10.51
C PRO A 202 -12.57 13.55 -11.25
N GLU A 203 -13.34 12.48 -11.42
CA GLU A 203 -12.96 11.31 -12.20
C GLU A 203 -14.03 11.07 -13.26
N THR A 204 -13.64 10.51 -14.41
CA THR A 204 -14.61 10.15 -15.45
C THR A 204 -15.62 9.15 -14.89
N ALA A 205 -16.87 9.25 -15.33
CA ALA A 205 -17.94 8.36 -14.87
C ALA A 205 -17.58 6.88 -15.09
N GLU A 206 -16.94 6.58 -16.22
CA GLU A 206 -16.48 5.24 -16.59
C GLU A 206 -15.43 4.70 -15.61
N ARG A 207 -14.32 5.43 -15.39
CA ARG A 207 -13.26 5.02 -14.47
C ARG A 207 -13.80 4.86 -13.05
N SER A 208 -14.71 5.75 -12.67
CA SER A 208 -15.39 5.68 -11.38
C SER A 208 -16.25 4.42 -11.25
N GLU A 209 -16.93 3.98 -12.31
CA GLU A 209 -17.75 2.77 -12.27
C GLU A 209 -16.92 1.50 -12.34
N GLN A 210 -15.80 1.48 -13.08
CA GLN A 210 -14.89 0.34 -13.16
C GLN A 210 -14.38 -0.10 -11.79
N TRP A 211 -13.82 0.83 -10.99
CA TRP A 211 -13.33 0.46 -9.66
C TRP A 211 -14.47 0.11 -8.72
N LYS A 212 -15.63 0.76 -8.85
CA LYS A 212 -16.81 0.42 -8.04
C LYS A 212 -17.29 -0.99 -8.33
N SER A 213 -17.39 -1.39 -9.61
CA SER A 213 -17.79 -2.75 -10.00
C SER A 213 -16.81 -3.76 -9.41
N LYS A 214 -15.50 -3.55 -9.62
CA LYS A 214 -14.43 -4.38 -9.07
C LYS A 214 -14.57 -4.63 -7.57
N TYR A 215 -14.85 -3.59 -6.77
CA TYR A 215 -15.00 -3.76 -5.32
C TYR A 215 -16.37 -4.30 -4.90
N ARG A 216 -17.45 -4.05 -5.67
CA ARG A 216 -18.74 -4.73 -5.43
C ARG A 216 -18.67 -6.23 -5.66
N GLU A 217 -17.99 -6.66 -6.72
CA GLU A 217 -17.74 -8.08 -7.02
C GLU A 217 -16.92 -8.76 -5.91
N ARG A 218 -16.07 -8.00 -5.22
CA ARG A 218 -15.32 -8.45 -4.02
C ARG A 218 -16.14 -8.40 -2.73
N GLY A 219 -17.44 -8.13 -2.80
CA GLY A 219 -18.36 -8.12 -1.67
C GLY A 219 -18.51 -6.77 -0.96
N PHE A 220 -17.91 -5.69 -1.46
CA PHE A 220 -18.02 -4.39 -0.81
C PHE A 220 -19.30 -3.65 -1.19
N ARG A 221 -20.01 -3.15 -0.17
CA ARG A 221 -21.07 -2.17 -0.33
C ARG A 221 -20.47 -0.77 -0.46
N ILE A 222 -20.49 -0.24 -1.68
CA ILE A 222 -19.99 1.10 -1.97
C ILE A 222 -20.99 2.17 -1.51
N VAL A 223 -20.58 2.97 -0.53
CA VAL A 223 -21.35 4.09 0.00
C VAL A 223 -20.97 5.36 -0.77
N ARG A 224 -21.94 5.89 -1.52
CA ARG A 224 -21.76 7.12 -2.30
C ARG A 224 -21.79 8.34 -1.39
N ARG A 225 -21.02 9.37 -1.70
CA ARG A 225 -21.00 10.67 -0.98
C ARG A 225 -22.40 11.19 -0.61
N ARG A 226 -23.40 11.05 -1.47
CA ARG A 226 -24.77 11.57 -1.24
C ARG A 226 -25.73 10.62 -0.51
N SER A 227 -25.27 9.51 0.06
CA SER A 227 -26.18 8.61 0.79
C SER A 227 -26.80 9.32 1.99
N LYS A 228 -28.14 9.31 2.07
CA LYS A 228 -28.89 9.84 3.21
C LYS A 228 -28.72 8.86 4.38
N GLY A 229 -28.03 9.26 5.46
CA GLY A 229 -27.94 8.48 6.69
C GLY A 229 -26.80 8.92 7.61
N VAL A 230 -27.01 8.80 8.92
CA VAL A 230 -25.92 8.88 9.91
C VAL A 230 -25.14 7.57 9.84
N HIS A 231 -23.92 7.63 9.31
CA HIS A 231 -23.04 6.47 9.22
C HIS A 231 -22.40 6.19 10.58
N ARG A 232 -23.09 5.42 11.44
CA ARG A 232 -22.61 5.08 12.79
C ARG A 232 -21.27 4.32 12.79
N ASP A 233 -20.94 3.68 11.67
CA ASP A 233 -19.73 2.90 11.48
C ASP A 233 -18.49 3.71 11.09
N ILE A 234 -18.65 5.01 10.82
CA ILE A 234 -17.52 5.92 10.61
C ILE A 234 -17.63 7.12 11.55
N ARG A 235 -16.54 7.42 12.27
CA ARG A 235 -16.50 8.60 13.13
C ARG A 235 -15.96 9.78 12.35
N LEU A 236 -16.77 10.84 12.34
CA LEU A 236 -16.36 12.15 11.86
C LEU A 236 -15.44 12.85 12.88
N GLY A 237 -14.67 13.81 12.39
CA GLY A 237 -13.69 14.58 13.16
C GLY A 237 -12.28 14.04 13.05
N ARG A 238 -11.41 14.47 13.97
CA ARG A 238 -9.98 14.17 13.95
C ARG A 238 -9.70 12.66 14.12
N ARG A 239 -8.82 12.15 13.28
CA ARG A 239 -8.31 10.78 13.22
C ARG A 239 -6.79 10.82 13.00
N SER A 240 -6.12 9.70 13.25
CA SER A 240 -4.77 9.47 12.75
C SER A 240 -4.59 8.01 12.36
N THR A 241 -3.59 7.72 11.54
CA THR A 241 -3.22 6.35 11.16
C THR A 241 -2.67 5.50 12.31
N GLY A 242 -2.53 6.07 13.52
CA GLY A 242 -2.17 5.38 14.76
C GLY A 242 -3.26 5.40 15.83
N ASP A 243 -4.46 5.92 15.55
CA ASP A 243 -5.50 6.08 16.58
C ASP A 243 -6.18 4.76 17.01
N SER A 244 -6.99 4.84 18.08
CA SER A 244 -7.69 3.67 18.65
C SER A 244 -8.73 3.02 17.73
N ARG A 245 -9.01 3.61 16.57
CA ARG A 245 -9.96 3.10 15.57
C ARG A 245 -9.26 2.56 14.32
N THR A 246 -7.94 2.61 14.28
CA THR A 246 -7.10 2.04 13.23
C THR A 246 -6.53 0.71 13.71
N TRP A 247 -6.37 -0.25 12.80
CA TRP A 247 -5.61 -1.46 13.10
C TRP A 247 -4.17 -1.25 12.65
N VAL A 248 -3.24 -1.41 13.58
CA VAL A 248 -1.80 -1.42 13.32
C VAL A 248 -1.25 -2.77 13.74
N ILE A 249 -0.79 -3.55 12.75
CA ILE A 249 -0.11 -4.83 12.99
C ILE A 249 1.38 -4.58 12.83
N LYS A 250 2.09 -4.51 13.96
CA LYS A 250 3.56 -4.40 13.96
C LYS A 250 4.19 -5.73 13.54
N LEU A 251 5.12 -5.66 12.61
CA LEU A 251 5.85 -6.80 12.08
C LEU A 251 7.12 -7.00 12.89
N LYS A 252 7.38 -8.25 13.32
CA LYS A 252 8.62 -8.60 14.00
C LYS A 252 9.69 -8.93 12.96
N GLY A 253 10.92 -8.47 13.17
CA GLY A 253 12.08 -8.90 12.40
C GLY A 253 13.19 -7.87 12.44
N GLU A 254 14.42 -8.34 12.66
CA GLU A 254 15.63 -7.58 12.40
C GLU A 254 15.78 -7.41 10.89
N PHE A 255 16.09 -6.18 10.46
CA PHE A 255 16.45 -5.90 9.08
C PHE A 255 17.76 -6.61 8.79
N VAL A 256 17.71 -7.68 7.99
CA VAL A 256 18.93 -8.28 7.47
C VAL A 256 19.46 -7.35 6.39
N VAL A 257 20.35 -6.43 6.78
CA VAL A 257 21.19 -5.69 5.84
C VAL A 257 22.22 -6.68 5.30
N SER A 258 21.81 -7.54 4.36
CA SER A 258 22.77 -8.47 3.77
C SER A 258 23.73 -7.67 2.90
N LEU A 259 24.99 -7.58 3.33
CA LEU A 259 26.12 -7.08 2.55
C LEU A 259 26.18 -7.71 1.14
N ALA A 260 25.57 -8.87 0.92
CA ALA A 260 25.51 -9.52 -0.38
C ALA A 260 24.71 -8.73 -1.44
N ILE A 261 23.71 -7.92 -1.05
CA ILE A 261 22.99 -7.05 -1.99
C ILE A 261 23.82 -5.81 -2.34
N VAL A 262 24.63 -5.32 -1.40
CA VAL A 262 25.59 -4.23 -1.66
C VAL A 262 26.64 -4.69 -2.68
N LEU A 263 27.13 -5.93 -2.55
CA LEU A 263 28.12 -6.52 -3.45
C LEU A 263 27.59 -6.83 -4.87
N LEU A 264 26.29 -7.08 -5.02
CA LEU A 264 25.68 -7.36 -6.33
C LEU A 264 25.24 -6.10 -7.10
N ILE A 265 25.15 -4.94 -6.44
CA ILE A 265 24.60 -3.73 -7.07
C ILE A 265 25.65 -2.67 -7.47
N ASN A 266 26.88 -2.62 -6.91
CA ASN A 266 28.01 -1.90 -7.55
C ASN A 266 29.34 -2.06 -6.77
N LEU A 267 30.43 -2.29 -7.50
CA LEU A 267 31.83 -2.30 -7.02
C LEU A 267 32.44 -0.88 -6.86
N THR A 268 31.65 0.19 -6.72
CA THR A 268 32.18 1.56 -6.79
C THR A 268 31.68 2.56 -5.75
N GLU A 269 30.82 2.19 -4.79
CA GLU A 269 30.41 3.14 -3.74
C GLU A 269 30.52 2.56 -2.33
N PRO A 270 30.93 3.38 -1.33
CA PRO A 270 31.22 2.92 0.03
C PRO A 270 29.96 2.37 0.72
N PRO A 271 30.13 1.52 1.75
CA PRO A 271 29.01 0.90 2.47
C PRO A 271 28.18 1.98 3.15
N PHE A 272 27.06 2.34 2.52
CA PHE A 272 26.08 3.25 3.10
C PHE A 272 25.39 2.51 4.24
N GLU A 273 25.50 3.05 5.46
CA GLU A 273 24.62 2.67 6.56
C GLU A 273 23.17 2.69 6.05
N ALA A 274 22.41 1.63 6.35
CA ALA A 274 21.08 1.37 5.81
C ALA A 274 20.01 2.33 6.35
N CYS A 275 20.20 3.64 6.13
CA CYS A 275 19.20 4.64 6.37
C CYS A 275 18.32 4.76 5.13
N SER A 276 17.00 4.82 5.33
CA SER A 276 16.06 5.14 4.25
C SER A 276 16.49 6.43 3.55
N ILE A 277 16.36 6.46 2.22
CA ILE A 277 16.65 7.65 1.37
C ILE A 277 15.91 8.88 1.89
N TYR A 278 14.80 8.66 2.60
CA TYR A 278 13.89 9.69 3.08
C TYR A 278 13.79 9.76 4.61
N GLY A 279 14.68 9.08 5.33
CA GLY A 279 14.51 8.84 6.76
C GLY A 279 13.36 7.87 7.05
N ARG A 280 13.18 7.53 8.32
CA ARG A 280 12.10 6.62 8.73
C ARG A 280 10.75 7.22 8.36
N MET A 281 9.89 6.42 7.71
CA MET A 281 8.53 6.84 7.40
C MET A 281 7.75 7.14 8.67
N ASP A 282 7.24 8.37 8.78
CA ASP A 282 6.27 8.72 9.80
C ASP A 282 4.93 8.07 9.48
N MET A 283 4.51 7.18 10.36
CA MET A 283 3.24 6.46 10.26
C MET A 283 2.12 7.14 11.05
N ASP A 284 2.36 8.20 11.81
CA ASP A 284 1.31 8.90 12.56
C ASP A 284 0.83 10.15 11.80
N VAL A 285 0.14 9.89 10.69
CA VAL A 285 -0.45 10.94 9.86
C VAL A 285 -1.82 11.31 10.43
N GLY A 286 -1.93 12.52 10.95
CA GLY A 286 -3.20 13.10 11.40
C GLY A 286 -4.06 13.60 10.24
N PHE A 287 -5.36 13.35 10.30
CA PHE A 287 -6.34 13.83 9.30
C PHE A 287 -7.72 14.02 9.93
N GLU A 288 -8.63 14.65 9.21
CA GLU A 288 -10.01 14.82 9.62
C GLU A 288 -10.96 14.01 8.73
N VAL A 289 -11.93 13.31 9.32
CA VAL A 289 -13.01 12.67 8.55
C VAL A 289 -14.21 13.60 8.57
N LEU A 290 -14.54 14.14 7.40
CA LEU A 290 -15.61 15.10 7.23
C LEU A 290 -16.78 14.48 6.48
N SER A 291 -17.99 14.89 6.84
CA SER A 291 -19.16 14.64 6.01
C SER A 291 -18.96 15.34 4.66
N TRP A 292 -19.46 14.73 3.58
CA TRP A 292 -19.48 15.36 2.25
C TRP A 292 -20.07 16.79 2.23
N ARG A 293 -20.96 17.13 3.17
CA ARG A 293 -21.60 18.46 3.29
C ARG A 293 -20.74 19.53 3.97
N SER A 294 -19.62 19.14 4.56
CA SER A 294 -18.76 20.07 5.31
C SER A 294 -18.11 21.09 4.37
N GLY A 295 -17.85 22.32 4.83
CA GLY A 295 -17.23 23.40 4.06
C GLY A 295 -15.79 23.11 3.61
N VAL A 296 -15.07 24.12 3.10
CA VAL A 296 -13.70 23.96 2.56
C VAL A 296 -12.74 23.47 3.65
N ALA A 297 -11.92 22.49 3.31
CA ALA A 297 -10.82 21.99 4.14
C ALA A 297 -9.58 21.94 3.24
N CYS A 298 -8.39 22.15 3.80
CA CYS A 298 -7.14 22.05 3.04
C CYS A 298 -7.01 20.65 2.41
N HIS A 299 -6.55 20.61 1.16
CA HIS A 299 -6.05 19.36 0.56
C HIS A 299 -5.01 18.76 1.52
N ASP A 300 -5.01 17.43 1.68
CA ASP A 300 -4.13 16.70 2.62
C ASP A 300 -4.42 16.84 4.12
N SER A 301 -5.57 17.40 4.50
CA SER A 301 -5.98 17.49 5.90
C SER A 301 -7.29 16.77 6.21
N ALA A 302 -8.06 16.39 5.18
CA ALA A 302 -9.39 15.82 5.39
C ALA A 302 -9.81 14.78 4.34
N LEU A 303 -10.50 13.74 4.81
CA LEU A 303 -11.21 12.74 4.02
C LEU A 303 -12.70 13.05 4.01
N ARG A 304 -13.25 13.24 2.82
CA ARG A 304 -14.68 13.56 2.64
C ARG A 304 -15.45 12.32 2.23
N ILE A 305 -16.34 11.89 3.11
CA ILE A 305 -17.08 10.64 3.02
C ILE A 305 -18.59 10.90 3.01
#